data_AF-A0A538PHY4-F1
#
_entry.id   AF-A0A538PHY4-F1
#
_cell.length_a   1.000
_cell.length_b   1.000
_cell.length_c   1.000
_cell.angle_alpha   90.00
_cell.angle_beta   90.00
_cell.angle_gamma   90.00
#
_symmetry.space_group_name_H-M   'P 1'
#
loop_
_entity.id
_entity.type
_entity.pdbx_description
1 polymer ?
#
loop_
_entity_poly.entity_id
_entity_poly.type
_entity_poly.pdbx_seq_one_letter_code
_entity_poly.pdbx_strand_id
1 'polypeptide(L)'
;MRRILHERDVADHERQLADARRRAAEQLIDTMLSDVKDRLQQIGRLDLLASLGIEIRDYYGTLANIPGGMPSGDVDRMASAVELLGVAERDAGKLDQALATFSDARASLARTAGERTGERARSGRRMIARLDHEIGTIHQQRGAVDEALRWYHQAEGELDALLGETPADRDVLLGAADTRDRLGDLLRIQGKLDQALDEYTAAKAERERAASGTGKRSPAEVLALSTSHVKLGSVFQVRGESARALDEYRAAHRLREDLVKDRRDDAELQKALLDVDLPLGDLQRQVGDPRSAIETYDKALPVMEALTRHDPDNTTWQRLRGNFQEDFGFALLDAGDYKAGLTQLEAAIATQQSLVARDPRSTVWLGDLSRSHTRAGDAQLYLGELDRSIAEYQRALDIRRGLLAQDPKSAPYRRSMAWSFTKLASAYAYKADLPHAIDAHEQALAIRSALVAEAPGQRAYRNELGSTEAALGKLIAAGDPARSKQLIDAAIARGRALVQADPINNDFKETLTQTLLAEADVARAAHDARRATAALTEALSQARGGADHAPHNVHWAGMLAEIHAGFAELAGARGDGSAAAAAWQAVRDVLEPLARAGRLSAQRKPLLDRARGR
;
A
#
# COMPACT_ATOMS: atom_id res chain seq x y z
N MET A 1 32.54 64.72 35.54
CA MET A 1 33.52 63.89 34.81
C MET A 1 33.75 62.53 35.47
N ARG A 2 34.36 62.42 36.68
CA ARG A 2 34.64 61.12 37.32
C ARG A 2 33.41 60.26 37.64
N ARG A 3 32.30 60.88 38.07
CA ARG A 3 31.04 60.17 38.35
C ARG A 3 30.41 59.57 37.09
N ILE A 4 30.48 60.29 35.97
CA ILE A 4 29.98 59.85 34.66
C ILE A 4 30.84 58.70 34.09
N LEU A 5 32.17 58.76 34.26
CA LEU A 5 33.06 57.67 33.85
C LEU A 5 32.84 56.41 34.70
N HIS A 6 32.66 56.56 36.00
CA HIS A 6 32.36 55.43 36.90
C HIS A 6 30.99 54.80 36.59
N GLU A 7 29.96 55.60 36.36
CA GLU A 7 28.63 55.11 35.95
C GLU A 7 28.67 54.43 34.56
N ARG A 8 29.52 54.89 33.64
CA ARG A 8 29.76 54.22 32.35
C ARG A 8 30.44 52.87 32.52
N ASP A 9 31.51 52.80 33.30
CA ASP A 9 32.27 51.56 33.49
C ASP A 9 31.43 50.50 34.23
N VAL A 10 30.58 50.92 35.17
CA VAL A 10 29.60 50.03 35.83
C VAL A 10 28.54 49.54 34.83
N ALA A 11 28.00 50.43 34.00
CA ALA A 11 27.04 50.04 32.96
C ALA A 11 27.64 49.09 31.91
N ASP A 12 28.89 49.32 31.50
CA ASP A 12 29.62 48.45 30.58
C ASP A 12 29.89 47.07 31.20
N HIS A 13 30.23 47.02 32.49
CA HIS A 13 30.41 45.76 33.22
C HIS A 13 29.11 44.96 33.37
N GLU A 14 28.01 45.61 33.79
CA GLU A 14 26.69 44.99 33.89
C GLU A 14 26.20 44.48 32.53
N ARG A 15 26.46 45.23 31.44
CA ARG A 15 26.15 44.80 30.08
C ARG A 15 26.93 43.54 29.68
N GLN A 16 28.23 43.50 29.96
CA GLN A 16 29.05 42.31 29.69
C GLN A 16 28.58 41.09 30.48
N LEU A 17 28.19 41.28 31.75
CA LEU A 17 27.68 40.21 32.61
C LEU A 17 26.33 39.69 32.11
N ALA A 18 25.42 40.59 31.72
CA ALA A 18 24.13 40.23 31.11
C ALA A 18 24.32 39.46 29.80
N ASP A 19 25.24 39.89 28.93
CA ASP A 19 25.57 39.19 27.69
C ASP A 19 26.21 37.81 27.93
N ALA A 20 27.01 37.66 28.99
CA ALA A 20 27.58 36.37 29.38
C ALA A 20 26.50 35.40 29.89
N ARG A 21 25.60 35.87 30.77
CA ARG A 21 24.47 35.06 31.28
C ARG A 21 23.52 34.65 30.17
N ARG A 22 23.22 35.58 29.25
CA ARG A 22 22.40 35.30 28.07
C ARG A 22 23.03 34.20 27.22
N ARG A 23 24.31 34.33 26.84
CA ARG A 23 25.01 33.29 26.06
C ARG A 23 25.01 31.92 26.74
N ALA A 24 25.19 31.87 28.06
CA ALA A 24 25.14 30.62 28.80
C ALA A 24 23.74 29.97 28.78
N ALA A 25 22.68 30.77 28.93
CA ALA A 25 21.30 30.29 28.81
C ALA A 25 20.98 29.83 27.38
N GLU A 26 21.39 30.59 26.37
CA GLU A 26 21.25 30.24 24.95
C GLU A 26 21.90 28.89 24.64
N GLN A 27 23.13 28.64 25.11
CA GLN A 27 23.85 27.40 24.87
C GLN A 27 23.21 26.18 25.57
N LEU A 28 22.60 26.40 26.74
CA LEU A 28 21.81 25.37 27.42
C LEU A 28 20.56 25.01 26.61
N ILE A 29 19.84 26.01 26.12
CA ILE A 29 18.65 25.82 25.27
C ILE A 29 19.03 25.09 23.98
N ASP A 30 20.13 25.47 23.32
CA ASP A 30 20.60 24.80 22.11
C ASP A 30 20.88 23.30 22.38
N THR A 31 21.49 22.97 23.52
CA THR A 31 21.73 21.58 23.95
C THR A 31 20.42 20.83 24.24
N MET A 32 19.43 21.52 24.82
CA MET A 32 18.11 20.94 25.08
C MET A 32 17.34 20.66 23.78
N LEU A 33 17.40 21.58 22.82
CA LEU A 33 16.74 21.49 21.52
C LEU A 33 17.42 20.48 20.57
N SER A 34 18.66 20.07 20.83
CA SER A 34 19.36 18.99 20.11
C SER A 34 19.36 17.68 20.89
N ASP A 35 20.27 17.52 21.85
CA ASP A 35 20.66 16.23 22.40
C ASP A 35 19.59 15.67 23.33
N VAL A 36 18.98 16.55 24.15
CA VAL A 36 17.91 16.15 25.07
C VAL A 36 16.66 15.79 24.28
N LYS A 37 16.31 16.59 23.28
CA LYS A 37 15.23 16.30 22.33
C LYS A 37 15.41 14.91 21.72
N ASP A 38 16.54 14.64 21.08
CA ASP A 38 16.78 13.41 20.35
C ASP A 38 16.69 12.18 21.27
N ARG A 39 17.23 12.28 22.49
CA ARG A 39 17.13 11.22 23.49
C ARG A 39 15.70 10.97 23.94
N LEU A 40 14.94 12.03 24.24
CA LEU A 40 13.55 11.91 24.66
C LEU A 40 12.66 11.32 23.55
N GLN A 41 12.94 11.68 22.29
CA GLN A 41 12.28 11.12 21.12
C GLN A 41 12.60 9.62 20.99
N GLN A 42 13.87 9.24 21.13
CA GLN A 42 14.29 7.83 21.07
C GLN A 42 13.61 6.94 22.12
N ILE A 43 13.32 7.46 23.31
CA ILE A 43 12.64 6.70 24.38
C ILE A 43 11.12 6.94 24.41
N GLY A 44 10.55 7.64 23.42
CA GLY A 44 9.11 7.86 23.29
C GLY A 44 8.47 8.73 24.38
N ARG A 45 9.25 9.55 25.10
CA ARG A 45 8.75 10.42 26.19
C ARG A 45 8.26 11.77 25.66
N LEU A 46 7.21 11.71 24.83
CA LEU A 46 6.58 12.88 24.20
C LEU A 46 6.02 13.88 25.22
N ASP A 47 5.60 13.41 26.39
CA ASP A 47 5.16 14.23 27.52
C ASP A 47 6.27 15.15 28.05
N LEU A 48 7.50 14.63 28.14
CA LEU A 48 8.67 15.39 28.56
C LEU A 48 9.14 16.35 27.47
N LEU A 49 9.04 15.96 26.20
CA LEU A 49 9.29 16.85 25.05
C LEU A 49 8.33 18.04 25.03
N ALA A 50 7.04 17.80 25.24
CA ALA A 50 6.03 18.85 25.35
C ALA A 50 6.36 19.80 26.51
N SER A 51 6.71 19.24 27.68
CA SER A 51 7.06 20.03 28.87
C SER A 51 8.30 20.89 28.62
N LEU A 52 9.33 20.33 27.97
CA LEU A 52 10.52 21.06 27.56
C LEU A 52 10.18 22.21 26.60
N GLY A 53 9.34 21.95 25.60
CA GLY A 53 8.86 22.97 24.67
C GLY A 53 8.11 24.12 25.37
N ILE A 54 7.27 23.80 26.35
CA ILE A 54 6.55 24.78 27.18
C ILE A 54 7.53 25.64 27.98
N GLU A 55 8.48 25.04 28.69
CA GLU A 55 9.44 25.79 29.50
C GLU A 55 10.29 26.75 28.66
N ILE A 56 10.78 26.29 27.50
CA ILE A 56 11.57 27.13 26.60
C ILE A 56 10.69 28.24 26.00
N ARG A 57 9.44 27.94 25.61
CA ARG A 57 8.50 28.95 25.13
C ARG A 57 8.23 30.01 26.19
N ASP A 58 7.99 29.62 27.45
CA ASP A 58 7.66 30.54 28.53
C ASP A 58 8.87 31.41 28.92
N TYR A 59 10.09 30.85 28.86
CA TYR A 59 11.34 31.61 28.99
C TYR A 59 11.42 32.73 27.93
N TYR A 60 11.18 32.39 26.66
CA TYR A 60 11.20 33.36 25.57
C TYR A 60 10.02 34.34 25.61
N GLY A 61 8.85 33.90 26.04
CA GLY A 61 7.69 34.76 26.28
C GLY A 61 7.97 35.81 27.36
N THR A 62 8.74 35.44 28.39
CA THR A 62 9.19 36.39 29.43
C THR A 62 10.17 37.41 28.85
N LEU A 63 11.16 36.97 28.05
CA LEU A 63 12.12 37.85 27.39
C LEU A 63 11.46 38.86 26.43
N ALA A 64 10.39 38.46 25.75
CA ALA A 64 9.64 39.34 24.85
C ALA A 64 9.03 40.57 25.54
N ASN A 65 8.76 40.48 26.84
CA ASN A 65 8.11 41.53 27.64
C ASN A 65 9.09 42.49 28.34
N ILE A 66 10.40 42.29 28.18
CA ILE A 66 11.44 43.12 28.79
C ILE A 66 11.75 44.32 27.85
N PRO A 67 12.03 45.54 28.37
CA PRO A 67 12.47 46.67 27.54
C PRO A 67 13.68 46.30 26.67
N GLY A 68 13.55 46.45 25.34
CA GLY A 68 14.52 45.95 24.36
C GLY A 68 14.00 44.78 23.52
N GLY A 69 12.91 44.13 23.95
CA GLY A 69 12.24 43.05 23.22
C GLY A 69 13.09 41.78 23.10
N MET A 70 12.54 40.77 22.41
CA MET A 70 13.28 39.56 22.08
C MET A 70 14.28 39.82 20.95
N PRO A 71 15.57 39.50 21.13
CA PRO A 71 16.56 39.56 20.05
C PRO A 71 16.13 38.69 18.87
N SER A 72 16.42 39.13 17.65
CA SER A 72 16.04 38.39 16.43
C SER A 72 16.61 36.97 16.33
N GLY A 73 17.74 36.69 17.01
CA GLY A 73 18.33 35.34 17.10
C GLY A 73 17.59 34.39 18.06
N ASP A 74 16.79 34.92 18.99
CA ASP A 74 16.00 34.13 19.93
C ASP A 74 14.64 33.72 19.33
N VAL A 75 14.20 34.40 18.27
CA VAL A 75 12.98 34.04 17.53
C VAL A 75 13.10 32.64 16.89
N ASP A 76 14.30 32.25 16.41
CA ASP A 76 14.51 30.94 15.78
C ASP A 76 14.53 29.81 16.82
N ARG A 77 15.12 30.04 18.00
CA ARG A 77 15.08 29.10 19.13
C ARG A 77 13.67 28.96 19.70
N MET A 78 12.96 30.08 19.85
CA MET A 78 11.55 30.09 20.23
C MET A 78 10.73 29.29 19.20
N ALA A 79 10.91 29.53 17.90
CA ALA A 79 10.18 28.79 16.88
C ALA A 79 10.50 27.28 16.92
N SER A 80 11.76 26.90 17.16
CA SER A 80 12.16 25.49 17.31
C SER A 80 11.54 24.83 18.55
N ALA A 81 11.43 25.55 19.66
CA ALA A 81 10.74 25.08 20.86
C ALA A 81 9.22 24.95 20.66
N VAL A 82 8.64 25.89 19.93
CA VAL A 82 7.21 25.86 19.59
C VAL A 82 6.91 24.76 18.57
N GLU A 83 7.82 24.47 17.65
CA GLU A 83 7.76 23.31 16.76
C GLU A 83 7.70 22.01 17.57
N LEU A 84 8.61 21.84 18.53
CA LEU A 84 8.63 20.69 19.44
C LEU A 84 7.32 20.50 20.20
N LEU A 85 6.79 21.60 20.75
CA LEU A 85 5.51 21.59 21.45
C LEU A 85 4.37 21.18 20.51
N GLY A 86 4.30 21.79 19.32
CA GLY A 86 3.24 21.50 18.35
C GLY A 86 3.30 20.06 17.85
N VAL A 87 4.49 19.49 17.65
CA VAL A 87 4.66 18.07 17.28
C VAL A 87 4.13 17.18 18.41
N ALA A 88 4.47 17.47 19.66
CA ALA A 88 3.98 16.70 20.80
C ALA A 88 2.45 16.83 20.99
N GLU A 89 1.88 18.02 20.75
CA GLU A 89 0.43 18.25 20.76
C GLU A 89 -0.28 17.45 19.65
N ARG A 90 0.28 17.46 18.43
CA ARG A 90 -0.20 16.68 17.28
C ARG A 90 -0.18 15.19 17.59
N ASP A 91 0.94 14.68 18.10
CA ASP A 91 1.11 13.27 18.43
C ASP A 91 0.22 12.84 19.60
N ALA A 92 -0.13 13.77 20.49
CA ALA A 92 -1.15 13.58 21.53
C ALA A 92 -2.60 13.69 21.01
N GLY A 93 -2.81 13.88 19.70
CA GLY A 93 -4.12 14.00 19.05
C GLY A 93 -4.80 15.35 19.23
N LYS A 94 -4.12 16.35 19.80
CA LYS A 94 -4.66 17.70 20.06
C LYS A 94 -4.49 18.60 18.84
N LEU A 95 -5.09 18.18 17.72
CA LEU A 95 -4.85 18.78 16.40
C LEU A 95 -5.18 20.28 16.33
N ASP A 96 -6.17 20.77 17.08
CA ASP A 96 -6.51 22.20 17.15
C ASP A 96 -5.47 23.03 17.88
N GLN A 97 -4.90 22.48 18.95
CA GLN A 97 -3.84 23.14 19.71
C GLN A 97 -2.57 23.20 18.85
N ALA A 98 -2.17 22.05 18.30
CA ALA A 98 -1.00 21.97 17.43
C ALA A 98 -1.10 22.94 16.23
N LEU A 99 -2.28 23.05 15.61
CA LEU A 99 -2.49 23.95 14.47
C LEU A 99 -2.30 25.42 14.88
N ALA A 100 -2.85 25.82 16.02
CA ALA A 100 -2.67 27.18 16.55
C ALA A 100 -1.19 27.43 16.88
N THR A 101 -0.55 26.49 17.60
CA THR A 101 0.86 26.53 17.98
C THR A 101 1.78 26.75 16.77
N PHE A 102 1.61 25.95 15.70
CA PHE A 102 2.41 26.10 14.48
C PHE A 102 2.09 27.38 13.70
N SER A 103 0.80 27.75 13.61
CA SER A 103 0.38 28.96 12.87
C SER A 103 0.93 30.23 13.52
N ASP A 104 0.91 30.31 14.85
CA ASP A 104 1.43 31.46 15.60
C ASP A 104 2.96 31.57 15.47
N ALA A 105 3.69 30.46 15.57
CA ALA A 105 5.13 30.43 15.33
C ALA A 105 5.48 30.91 13.92
N ARG A 106 4.77 30.40 12.92
CA ARG A 106 4.97 30.77 11.53
C ARG A 106 4.71 32.26 11.30
N ALA A 107 3.60 32.79 11.84
CA ALA A 107 3.26 34.20 11.72
C ALA A 107 4.32 35.10 12.40
N SER A 108 4.87 34.66 13.53
CA SER A 108 5.95 35.36 14.22
C SER A 108 7.23 35.44 13.38
N LEU A 109 7.64 34.32 12.78
CA LEU A 109 8.79 34.26 11.87
C LEU A 109 8.59 35.11 10.62
N ALA A 110 7.39 35.08 10.04
CA ALA A 110 7.08 35.87 8.84
C ALA A 110 7.18 37.38 9.10
N ARG A 111 6.75 37.86 10.29
CA ARG A 111 6.84 39.30 10.66
C ARG A 111 8.28 39.80 10.75
N THR A 112 9.21 38.94 11.17
CA THR A 112 10.62 39.30 11.35
C THR A 112 11.49 38.94 10.13
N ALA A 113 10.90 38.39 9.07
CA ALA A 113 11.63 37.92 7.88
C ALA A 113 12.42 39.04 7.18
N GLY A 114 11.84 40.24 7.05
CA GLY A 114 12.47 41.38 6.35
C GLY A 114 13.68 41.98 7.08
N GLU A 115 13.85 41.68 8.36
CA GLU A 115 14.97 42.17 9.20
C GLU A 115 16.19 41.25 9.13
N ARG A 116 16.06 40.09 8.47
CA ARG A 116 17.07 39.02 8.45
C ARG A 116 17.85 39.08 7.14
N THR A 117 19.16 38.79 7.22
CA THR A 117 20.04 38.72 6.04
C THR A 117 20.93 37.48 6.11
N GLY A 118 21.38 37.02 4.93
CA GLY A 118 22.30 35.89 4.81
C GLY A 118 21.76 34.60 5.42
N GLU A 119 22.57 33.94 6.26
CA GLU A 119 22.23 32.64 6.85
C GLU A 119 21.04 32.69 7.79
N ARG A 120 20.85 33.81 8.51
CA ARG A 120 19.67 33.98 9.38
C ARG A 120 18.37 34.06 8.58
N ALA A 121 18.41 34.68 7.40
CA ALA A 121 17.26 34.71 6.51
C ALA A 121 16.93 33.30 6.01
N ARG A 122 17.94 32.53 5.57
CA ARG A 122 17.75 31.14 5.14
C ARG A 122 17.26 30.24 6.27
N SER A 123 17.82 30.35 7.47
CA SER A 123 17.38 29.56 8.64
C SER A 123 15.92 29.83 8.99
N GLY A 124 15.51 31.10 9.03
CA GLY A 124 14.11 31.47 9.26
C GLY A 124 13.16 30.92 8.19
N ARG A 125 13.58 30.95 6.92
CA ARG A 125 12.83 30.39 5.79
C ARG A 125 12.71 28.86 5.86
N ARG A 126 13.80 28.16 6.22
CA ARG A 126 13.77 26.70 6.51
C ARG A 126 12.75 26.36 7.59
N MET A 127 12.72 27.13 8.68
CA MET A 127 11.76 26.92 9.75
C MET A 127 10.31 27.21 9.31
N ILE A 128 10.07 28.28 8.54
CA ILE A 128 8.74 28.56 7.97
C ILE A 128 8.26 27.40 7.11
N ALA A 129 9.10 26.87 6.21
CA ALA A 129 8.73 25.73 5.37
C ALA A 129 8.43 24.47 6.18
N ARG A 130 9.17 24.23 7.27
CA ARG A 130 8.90 23.11 8.19
C ARG A 130 7.56 23.27 8.92
N LEU A 131 7.24 24.48 9.37
CA LEU A 131 5.93 24.77 9.98
C LEU A 131 4.79 24.64 8.96
N ASP A 132 5.00 25.06 7.72
CA ASP A 132 4.04 24.85 6.62
C ASP A 132 3.77 23.36 6.40
N HIS A 133 4.81 22.52 6.38
CA HIS A 133 4.68 21.07 6.31
C HIS A 133 3.85 20.49 7.47
N GLU A 134 4.12 20.94 8.70
CA GLU A 134 3.40 20.45 9.88
C GLU A 134 1.93 20.89 9.91
N ILE A 135 1.65 22.13 9.51
CA ILE A 135 0.28 22.63 9.32
C ILE A 135 -0.45 21.79 8.25
N GLY A 136 0.19 21.52 7.11
CA GLY A 136 -0.34 20.63 6.07
C GLY A 136 -0.66 19.23 6.61
N THR A 137 0.22 18.67 7.45
CA THR A 137 0.04 17.36 8.09
C THR A 137 -1.18 17.33 9.01
N ILE A 138 -1.42 18.40 9.78
CA ILE A 138 -2.63 18.50 10.60
C ILE A 138 -3.89 18.55 9.74
N HIS A 139 -3.89 19.36 8.67
CA HIS A 139 -5.03 19.42 7.76
C HIS A 139 -5.31 18.07 7.10
N GLN A 140 -4.28 17.33 6.72
CA GLN A 140 -4.41 15.97 6.21
C GLN A 140 -5.04 15.04 7.24
N GLN A 141 -4.59 15.06 8.51
CA GLN A 141 -5.15 14.24 9.58
C GLN A 141 -6.62 14.55 9.88
N ARG A 142 -7.07 15.78 9.62
CA ARG A 142 -8.49 16.19 9.69
C ARG A 142 -9.32 15.80 8.46
N GLY A 143 -8.70 15.26 7.42
CA GLY A 143 -9.34 14.99 6.13
C GLY A 143 -9.56 16.23 5.26
N ALA A 144 -8.97 17.38 5.61
CA ALA A 144 -9.03 18.61 4.83
C ALA A 144 -7.96 18.59 3.71
N VAL A 145 -8.15 17.71 2.72
CA VAL A 145 -7.16 17.42 1.66
C VAL A 145 -6.75 18.66 0.88
N ASP A 146 -7.69 19.53 0.52
CA ASP A 146 -7.39 20.73 -0.27
C ASP A 146 -6.57 21.76 0.53
N GLU A 147 -6.79 21.89 1.84
CA GLU A 147 -5.96 22.72 2.71
C GLU A 147 -4.56 22.13 2.83
N ALA A 148 -4.46 20.81 3.06
CA ALA A 148 -3.20 20.11 3.18
C ALA A 148 -2.32 20.30 1.94
N LEU A 149 -2.89 20.10 0.74
CA LEU A 149 -2.20 20.34 -0.53
C LEU A 149 -1.67 21.77 -0.66
N ARG A 150 -2.47 22.78 -0.26
CA ARG A 150 -2.02 24.18 -0.33
C ARG A 150 -0.81 24.44 0.56
N TRP A 151 -0.86 23.97 1.80
CA TRP A 151 0.25 24.13 2.74
C TRP A 151 1.50 23.37 2.31
N TYR A 152 1.34 22.15 1.80
CA TYR A 152 2.48 21.38 1.28
C TYR A 152 3.11 22.02 0.04
N HIS A 153 2.32 22.54 -0.91
CA HIS A 153 2.88 23.29 -2.05
C HIS A 153 3.56 24.59 -1.62
N GLN A 154 3.08 25.23 -0.55
CA GLN A 154 3.73 26.41 0.00
C GLN A 154 5.09 26.06 0.61
N ALA A 155 5.16 24.97 1.39
CA ALA A 155 6.41 24.44 1.93
C ALA A 155 7.38 24.04 0.80
N GLU A 156 6.89 23.32 -0.20
CA GLU A 156 7.65 22.89 -1.37
C GLU A 156 8.27 24.09 -2.11
N GLY A 157 7.47 25.11 -2.43
CA GLY A 157 7.97 26.29 -3.15
C GLY A 157 9.06 27.04 -2.38
N GLU A 158 8.96 27.10 -1.06
CA GLU A 158 9.97 27.71 -0.20
C GLU A 158 11.25 26.87 -0.14
N LEU A 159 11.13 25.54 -0.04
CA LEU A 159 12.26 24.61 -0.03
C LEU A 159 12.98 24.59 -1.38
N ASP A 160 12.26 24.62 -2.50
CA ASP A 160 12.85 24.70 -3.84
C ASP A 160 13.60 26.01 -4.06
N ALA A 161 13.07 27.14 -3.56
CA ALA A 161 13.78 28.41 -3.59
C ALA A 161 15.09 28.35 -2.78
N LEU A 162 15.07 27.71 -1.60
CA LEU A 162 16.27 27.50 -0.78
C LEU A 162 17.28 26.56 -1.44
N LEU A 163 16.83 25.52 -2.15
CA LEU A 163 17.70 24.64 -2.93
C LEU A 163 18.32 25.35 -4.14
N GLY A 164 17.64 26.35 -4.71
CA GLY A 164 18.21 27.23 -5.74
C GLY A 164 19.39 28.07 -5.22
N GLU A 165 19.33 28.49 -3.95
CA GLU A 165 20.41 29.25 -3.28
C GLU A 165 21.52 28.34 -2.74
N THR A 166 21.13 27.18 -2.20
CA THR A 166 22.02 26.24 -1.49
C THR A 166 21.75 24.79 -1.93
N PRO A 167 22.23 24.38 -3.13
CA PRO A 167 21.84 23.09 -3.72
C PRO A 167 22.30 21.84 -2.98
N ALA A 168 23.23 21.98 -2.02
CA ALA A 168 23.78 20.89 -1.24
C ALA A 168 23.42 20.96 0.25
N ASP A 169 22.51 21.88 0.65
CA ASP A 169 22.03 21.95 2.03
C ASP A 169 21.24 20.67 2.35
N ARG A 170 21.80 19.86 3.25
CA ARG A 170 21.26 18.54 3.60
C ARG A 170 19.88 18.66 4.24
N ASP A 171 19.68 19.62 5.13
CA ASP A 171 18.43 19.77 5.88
C ASP A 171 17.30 20.22 4.96
N VAL A 172 17.62 21.08 3.98
CA VAL A 172 16.67 21.50 2.95
C VAL A 172 16.31 20.32 2.04
N LEU A 173 17.30 19.52 1.61
CA LEU A 173 17.05 18.33 0.78
C LEU A 173 16.15 17.31 1.49
N LEU A 174 16.38 17.06 2.79
CA LEU A 174 15.55 16.12 3.56
C LEU A 174 14.14 16.68 3.78
N GLY A 175 14.00 17.96 4.12
CA GLY A 175 12.69 18.60 4.30
C GLY A 175 11.87 18.67 3.00
N ALA A 176 12.53 18.90 1.86
CA ALA A 176 11.91 18.85 0.53
C ALA A 176 11.40 17.44 0.24
N ALA A 177 12.23 16.43 0.46
CA ALA A 177 11.84 15.04 0.24
C ALA A 177 10.64 14.61 1.11
N ASP A 178 10.62 14.99 2.39
CA ASP A 178 9.52 14.68 3.29
C ASP A 178 8.21 15.36 2.86
N THR A 179 8.30 16.60 2.39
CA THR A 179 7.13 17.36 1.89
C THR A 179 6.59 16.76 0.60
N ARG A 180 7.46 16.42 -0.35
CA ARG A 180 7.09 15.76 -1.61
C ARG A 180 6.49 14.39 -1.38
N ASP A 181 6.98 13.62 -0.42
CA ASP A 181 6.37 12.35 -0.02
C ASP A 181 4.92 12.52 0.44
N ARG A 182 4.58 13.62 1.13
CA ARG A 182 3.21 13.92 1.55
C ARG A 182 2.33 14.37 0.38
N LEU A 183 2.85 15.24 -0.49
CA LEU A 183 2.18 15.62 -1.74
C LEU A 183 1.86 14.40 -2.60
N GLY A 184 2.85 13.53 -2.81
CA GLY A 184 2.69 12.29 -3.55
C GLY A 184 1.61 11.38 -2.96
N ASP A 185 1.52 11.26 -1.63
CA ASP A 185 0.47 10.48 -0.96
C ASP A 185 -0.93 11.01 -1.26
N LEU A 186 -1.12 12.33 -1.16
CA LEU A 186 -2.41 12.97 -1.43
C LEU A 186 -2.78 12.89 -2.92
N LEU A 187 -1.83 13.14 -3.82
CA LEU A 187 -2.03 13.04 -5.26
C LEU A 187 -2.38 11.61 -5.68
N ARG A 188 -1.71 10.60 -5.09
CA ARG A 188 -2.01 9.18 -5.33
C ARG A 188 -3.42 8.83 -4.87
N ILE A 189 -3.86 9.30 -3.70
CA ILE A 189 -5.23 9.11 -3.20
C ILE A 189 -6.26 9.78 -4.13
N GLN A 190 -5.94 10.95 -4.68
CA GLN A 190 -6.77 11.64 -5.69
C GLN A 190 -6.74 10.97 -7.08
N GLY A 191 -5.97 9.89 -7.27
CA GLY A 191 -5.83 9.20 -8.54
C GLY A 191 -4.93 9.91 -9.57
N LYS A 192 -4.20 10.96 -9.15
CA LYS A 192 -3.25 11.70 -10.00
C LYS A 192 -1.89 11.00 -9.99
N LEU A 193 -1.85 9.79 -10.56
CA LEU A 193 -0.74 8.85 -10.44
C LEU A 193 0.56 9.31 -11.12
N ASP A 194 0.48 10.11 -12.19
CA ASP A 194 1.67 10.69 -12.83
C ASP A 194 2.32 11.74 -11.93
N GLN A 195 1.53 12.68 -11.41
CA GLN A 195 2.04 13.69 -10.48
C GLN A 195 2.59 13.07 -9.20
N ALA A 196 1.90 12.07 -8.64
CA ALA A 196 2.42 11.35 -7.47
C ALA A 196 3.76 10.65 -7.75
N LEU A 197 3.94 10.09 -8.95
CA LEU A 197 5.21 9.51 -9.37
C LEU A 197 6.31 10.56 -9.45
N ASP A 198 6.03 11.73 -10.01
CA ASP A 198 6.99 12.83 -10.10
C ASP A 198 7.46 13.26 -8.71
N GLU A 199 6.51 13.47 -7.77
CA GLU A 199 6.82 13.83 -6.37
C GLU A 199 7.71 12.79 -5.67
N TYR A 200 7.32 11.51 -5.73
CA TYR A 200 8.10 10.44 -5.10
C TYR A 200 9.48 10.26 -5.73
N THR A 201 9.60 10.50 -7.05
CA THR A 201 10.87 10.42 -7.76
C THR A 201 11.81 11.55 -7.33
N ALA A 202 11.28 12.77 -7.21
CA ALA A 202 12.03 13.92 -6.73
C ALA A 202 12.46 13.73 -5.26
N ALA A 203 11.56 13.25 -4.39
CA ALA A 203 11.87 12.95 -2.99
C ALA A 203 13.02 11.94 -2.84
N LYS A 204 13.01 10.85 -3.63
CA LYS A 204 14.10 9.87 -3.66
C LYS A 204 15.42 10.52 -4.07
N ALA A 205 15.42 11.29 -5.15
CA ALA A 205 16.63 11.95 -5.67
C ALA A 205 17.23 12.92 -4.64
N GLU A 206 16.41 13.64 -3.88
CA GLU A 206 16.87 14.54 -2.83
C GLU A 206 17.52 13.80 -1.66
N ARG A 207 16.94 12.68 -1.21
CA ARG A 207 17.54 11.82 -0.18
C ARG A 207 18.86 11.19 -0.65
N GLU A 208 18.97 10.85 -1.92
CA GLU A 208 20.22 10.36 -2.52
C GLU A 208 21.30 11.45 -2.58
N ARG A 209 20.93 12.68 -2.95
CA ARG A 209 21.82 13.85 -2.93
C ARG A 209 22.29 14.19 -1.52
N ALA A 210 21.38 14.21 -0.55
CA ALA A 210 21.69 14.48 0.85
C ALA A 210 22.76 13.51 1.39
N ALA A 211 22.67 12.23 1.03
CA ALA A 211 23.59 11.19 1.47
C ALA A 211 25.00 11.29 0.85
N SER A 212 25.13 11.86 -0.34
CA SER A 212 26.38 11.89 -1.12
C SER A 212 27.46 12.80 -0.50
N GLY A 213 27.10 13.67 0.45
CA GLY A 213 28.01 14.66 1.06
C GLY A 213 28.72 14.27 2.35
N THR A 214 28.38 13.14 3.00
CA THR A 214 28.75 12.91 4.43
C THR A 214 29.36 11.53 4.75
N GLY A 215 29.60 10.68 3.75
CA GLY A 215 30.34 9.43 3.92
C GLY A 215 29.59 8.24 4.54
N LYS A 216 28.48 8.41 5.28
CA LYS A 216 27.54 7.33 5.68
C LYS A 216 26.13 7.89 5.99
N ARG A 217 25.07 7.16 5.63
CA ARG A 217 23.68 7.46 6.01
C ARG A 217 23.42 7.04 7.46
N SER A 218 22.67 7.84 8.20
CA SER A 218 22.11 7.41 9.49
C SER A 218 21.04 6.33 9.30
N PRO A 219 20.69 5.53 10.32
CA PRO A 219 19.57 4.60 10.26
C PRO A 219 18.26 5.26 9.80
N ALA A 220 17.95 6.46 10.33
CA ALA A 220 16.76 7.21 9.95
C ALA A 220 16.76 7.60 8.46
N GLU A 221 17.91 7.97 7.91
CA GLU A 221 18.04 8.31 6.49
C GLU A 221 17.93 7.08 5.58
N VAL A 222 18.45 5.93 6.02
CA VAL A 222 18.24 4.65 5.32
C VAL A 222 16.76 4.28 5.30
N LEU A 223 16.07 4.43 6.43
CA LEU A 223 14.62 4.19 6.51
C LEU A 223 13.81 5.16 5.64
N ALA A 224 14.17 6.45 5.63
CA ALA A 224 13.51 7.46 4.81
C ALA A 224 13.70 7.18 3.31
N LEU A 225 14.92 6.84 2.87
CA LEU A 225 15.19 6.44 1.49
C LEU A 225 14.45 5.15 1.12
N SER A 226 14.45 4.14 2.00
CA SER A 226 13.66 2.93 1.82
C SER A 226 12.16 3.23 1.71
N THR A 227 11.65 4.22 2.44
CA THR A 227 10.25 4.66 2.34
C THR A 227 9.94 5.31 0.99
N SER A 228 10.86 6.08 0.38
CA SER A 228 10.71 6.51 -1.03
C SER A 228 10.57 5.33 -1.97
N HIS A 229 11.41 4.31 -1.82
CA HIS A 229 11.32 3.10 -2.62
C HIS A 229 9.95 2.41 -2.46
N VAL A 230 9.42 2.29 -1.23
CA VAL A 230 8.07 1.74 -1.00
C VAL A 230 6.99 2.57 -1.69
N LYS A 231 7.05 3.90 -1.58
CA LYS A 231 6.08 4.82 -2.21
C LYS A 231 6.11 4.71 -3.74
N LEU A 232 7.31 4.67 -4.34
CA LEU A 232 7.50 4.43 -5.76
C LEU A 232 6.98 3.06 -6.19
N GLY A 233 7.28 2.02 -5.42
CA GLY A 233 6.75 0.67 -5.63
C GLY A 233 5.22 0.67 -5.68
N SER A 234 4.59 1.35 -4.72
CA SER A 234 3.14 1.47 -4.63
C SER A 234 2.53 2.20 -5.82
N VAL A 235 3.10 3.33 -6.25
CA VAL A 235 2.54 4.08 -7.41
C VAL A 235 2.74 3.32 -8.72
N PHE A 236 3.89 2.65 -8.92
CA PHE A 236 4.11 1.79 -10.09
C PHE A 236 3.12 0.63 -10.11
N GLN A 237 2.86 0.00 -8.96
CA GLN A 237 1.92 -1.11 -8.88
C GLN A 237 0.49 -0.67 -9.26
N VAL A 238 0.01 0.47 -8.75
CA VAL A 238 -1.32 1.01 -9.11
C VAL A 238 -1.40 1.39 -10.59
N ARG A 239 -0.31 1.87 -11.19
CA ARG A 239 -0.19 2.15 -12.62
C ARG A 239 -0.09 0.88 -13.49
N GLY A 240 0.05 -0.30 -12.88
CA GLY A 240 0.32 -1.56 -13.58
C GLY A 240 1.67 -1.52 -14.28
N GLU A 241 2.71 -1.07 -13.58
CA GLU A 241 4.12 -1.13 -13.99
C GLU A 241 4.84 -2.12 -13.06
N SER A 242 4.36 -3.37 -13.03
CA SER A 242 4.72 -4.36 -12.00
C SER A 242 6.22 -4.63 -11.90
N ALA A 243 6.96 -4.56 -13.02
CA ALA A 243 8.41 -4.80 -13.04
C ALA A 243 9.16 -3.73 -12.23
N ARG A 244 8.82 -2.45 -12.47
CA ARG A 244 9.41 -1.32 -11.76
C ARG A 244 9.00 -1.33 -10.30
N ALA A 245 7.75 -1.68 -10.01
CA ALA A 245 7.29 -1.82 -8.64
C ALA A 245 8.09 -2.86 -7.86
N LEU A 246 8.39 -4.00 -8.47
CA LEU A 246 9.16 -5.08 -7.86
C LEU A 246 10.61 -4.68 -7.59
N ASP A 247 11.23 -3.95 -8.51
CA ASP A 247 12.59 -3.43 -8.33
C ASP A 247 12.67 -2.43 -7.16
N GLU A 248 11.70 -1.54 -7.05
CA GLU A 248 11.64 -0.56 -5.96
C GLU A 248 11.37 -1.25 -4.60
N TYR A 249 10.43 -2.20 -4.50
CA TYR A 249 10.23 -2.96 -3.26
C TYR A 249 11.46 -3.81 -2.87
N ARG A 250 12.15 -4.43 -3.84
CA ARG A 250 13.41 -5.15 -3.59
C ARG A 250 14.54 -4.23 -3.13
N ALA A 251 14.58 -2.99 -3.62
CA ALA A 251 15.53 -1.99 -3.13
C ALA A 251 15.20 -1.57 -1.70
N ALA A 252 13.93 -1.30 -1.39
CA ALA A 252 13.47 -1.00 -0.04
C ALA A 252 13.79 -2.13 0.95
N HIS A 253 13.55 -3.39 0.57
CA HIS A 253 13.81 -4.57 1.38
C HIS A 253 15.30 -4.69 1.69
N ARG A 254 16.18 -4.60 0.69
CA ARG A 254 17.64 -4.67 0.88
C ARG A 254 18.14 -3.61 1.86
N LEU A 255 17.67 -2.37 1.73
CA LEU A 255 18.04 -1.28 2.64
C LEU A 255 17.64 -1.57 4.10
N ARG A 256 16.42 -2.09 4.35
CA ARG A 256 15.96 -2.41 5.71
C ARG A 256 16.59 -3.68 6.24
N GLU A 257 16.78 -4.71 5.41
CA GLU A 257 17.44 -5.96 5.80
C GLU A 257 18.89 -5.70 6.25
N ASP A 258 19.64 -4.90 5.48
CA ASP A 258 21.00 -4.51 5.85
C ASP A 258 21.02 -3.71 7.17
N LEU A 259 20.01 -2.90 7.43
CA LEU A 259 19.90 -2.13 8.67
C LEU A 259 19.60 -3.00 9.89
N VAL A 260 18.80 -4.06 9.73
CA VAL A 260 18.44 -5.02 10.80
C VAL A 260 19.59 -5.99 11.11
N LYS A 261 20.46 -6.34 10.14
CA LYS A 261 21.56 -7.31 10.34
C LYS A 261 22.43 -7.01 11.57
N ASP A 262 22.71 -5.73 11.81
CA ASP A 262 23.54 -5.23 12.90
C ASP A 262 22.74 -4.85 14.17
N ARG A 263 21.41 -4.89 14.12
CA ARG A 263 20.49 -4.45 15.19
C ARG A 263 19.33 -5.43 15.35
N ARG A 264 19.65 -6.72 15.49
CA ARG A 264 18.66 -7.79 15.45
C ARG A 264 17.61 -7.72 16.54
N ASP A 265 17.87 -7.04 17.66
CA ASP A 265 16.94 -6.92 18.78
C ASP A 265 16.11 -5.62 18.75
N ASP A 266 16.30 -4.77 17.73
CA ASP A 266 15.55 -3.52 17.58
C ASP A 266 14.16 -3.80 16.97
N ALA A 267 13.14 -3.79 17.83
CA ALA A 267 11.76 -4.11 17.47
C ALA A 267 11.18 -3.17 16.40
N GLU A 268 11.53 -1.88 16.42
CA GLU A 268 11.04 -0.90 15.45
C GLU A 268 11.68 -1.11 14.08
N LEU A 269 12.97 -1.45 14.03
CA LEU A 269 13.63 -1.80 12.77
C LEU A 269 13.15 -3.12 12.19
N GLN A 270 12.88 -4.12 13.05
CA GLN A 270 12.23 -5.36 12.62
C GLN A 270 10.85 -5.08 12.02
N LYS A 271 10.02 -4.29 12.72
CA LYS A 271 8.70 -3.87 12.22
C LYS A 271 8.84 -3.12 10.89
N ALA A 272 9.82 -2.23 10.76
CA ALA A 272 10.06 -1.53 9.50
C ALA A 272 10.42 -2.50 8.36
N LEU A 273 11.23 -3.53 8.57
CA LEU A 273 11.47 -4.54 7.54
C LEU A 273 10.16 -5.23 7.11
N LEU A 274 9.33 -5.63 8.09
CA LEU A 274 8.04 -6.27 7.86
C LEU A 274 7.07 -5.40 7.03
N ASP A 275 7.07 -4.08 7.21
CA ASP A 275 6.25 -3.17 6.40
C ASP A 275 6.57 -3.24 4.89
N VAL A 276 7.79 -3.68 4.51
CA VAL A 276 8.20 -3.86 3.11
C VAL A 276 7.93 -5.29 2.64
N ASP A 277 8.14 -6.27 3.50
CA ASP A 277 7.91 -7.69 3.19
C ASP A 277 6.46 -7.95 2.76
N LEU A 278 5.51 -7.25 3.39
CA LEU A 278 4.08 -7.40 3.09
C LEU A 278 3.73 -7.03 1.63
N PRO A 279 3.97 -5.80 1.13
CA PRO A 279 3.71 -5.45 -0.27
C PRO A 279 4.64 -6.15 -1.26
N LEU A 280 5.87 -6.49 -0.86
CA LEU A 280 6.78 -7.26 -1.71
C LEU A 280 6.23 -8.66 -2.00
N GLY A 281 5.77 -9.37 -0.96
CA GLY A 281 5.16 -10.69 -1.10
C GLY A 281 3.88 -10.67 -1.95
N ASP A 282 3.03 -9.66 -1.78
CA ASP A 282 1.78 -9.58 -2.56
C ASP A 282 2.09 -9.31 -4.04
N LEU A 283 3.04 -8.42 -4.33
CA LEU A 283 3.46 -8.17 -5.70
C LEU A 283 4.13 -9.40 -6.32
N GLN A 284 4.99 -10.12 -5.58
CA GLN A 284 5.59 -11.38 -6.04
C GLN A 284 4.51 -12.38 -6.45
N ARG A 285 3.48 -12.53 -5.63
CA ARG A 285 2.32 -13.38 -5.94
C ARG A 285 1.57 -12.88 -7.18
N GLN A 286 1.29 -11.58 -7.30
CA GLN A 286 0.62 -10.96 -8.46
C GLN A 286 1.39 -11.11 -9.79
N VAL A 287 2.72 -11.08 -9.75
CA VAL A 287 3.55 -11.39 -10.93
C VAL A 287 3.74 -12.91 -11.13
N GLY A 288 2.99 -13.72 -10.38
CA GLY A 288 2.92 -15.18 -10.45
C GLY A 288 4.14 -15.91 -9.87
N ASP A 289 4.87 -15.31 -8.95
CA ASP A 289 5.89 -16.00 -8.17
C ASP A 289 5.40 -16.26 -6.73
N PRO A 290 4.39 -17.15 -6.53
CA PRO A 290 3.91 -17.46 -5.19
C PRO A 290 4.97 -18.13 -4.33
N ARG A 291 6.02 -18.72 -4.93
CA ARG A 291 7.12 -19.31 -4.19
C ARG A 291 7.96 -18.24 -3.49
N SER A 292 8.39 -17.20 -4.20
CA SER A 292 9.09 -16.08 -3.56
C SER A 292 8.22 -15.39 -2.52
N ALA A 293 6.90 -15.28 -2.77
CA ALA A 293 5.96 -14.73 -1.79
C ALA A 293 5.91 -15.60 -0.51
N ILE A 294 5.76 -16.92 -0.66
CA ILE A 294 5.83 -17.89 0.44
C ILE A 294 7.15 -17.76 1.19
N GLU A 295 8.29 -17.72 0.51
CA GLU A 295 9.62 -17.58 1.15
C GLU A 295 9.76 -16.26 1.91
N THR A 296 9.17 -15.17 1.40
CA THR A 296 9.15 -13.85 2.06
C THR A 296 8.31 -13.93 3.35
N TYR A 297 7.10 -14.47 3.27
CA TYR A 297 6.19 -14.57 4.42
C TYR A 297 6.66 -15.57 5.46
N ASP A 298 7.22 -16.72 5.06
CA ASP A 298 7.76 -17.75 5.95
C ASP A 298 8.91 -17.22 6.82
N LYS A 299 9.74 -16.32 6.27
CA LYS A 299 10.80 -15.64 7.03
C LYS A 299 10.28 -14.51 7.92
N ALA A 300 9.28 -13.77 7.45
CA ALA A 300 8.71 -12.62 8.14
C ALA A 300 7.84 -13.02 9.35
N LEU A 301 7.07 -14.10 9.23
CA LEU A 301 6.07 -14.48 10.24
C LEU A 301 6.68 -14.80 11.63
N PRO A 302 7.80 -15.53 11.76
CA PRO A 302 8.45 -15.74 13.06
C PRO A 302 8.92 -14.43 13.74
N VAL A 303 9.38 -13.45 12.96
CA VAL A 303 9.76 -12.12 13.49
C VAL A 303 8.51 -11.40 13.99
N MET A 304 7.42 -11.43 13.22
CA MET A 304 6.14 -10.85 13.61
C MET A 304 5.55 -11.52 14.87
N GLU A 305 5.70 -12.83 15.00
CA GLU A 305 5.30 -13.58 16.22
C GLU A 305 6.17 -13.22 17.43
N ALA A 306 7.46 -12.94 17.25
CA ALA A 306 8.31 -12.46 18.33
C ALA A 306 7.88 -11.07 18.82
N LEU A 307 7.63 -10.14 17.90
CA LEU A 307 7.14 -8.79 18.22
C LEU A 307 5.82 -8.84 18.99
N THR A 308 4.82 -9.60 18.51
CA THR A 308 3.52 -9.72 19.20
C THR A 308 3.58 -10.46 20.53
N ARG A 309 4.61 -11.29 20.78
CA ARG A 309 4.85 -11.87 22.12
C ARG A 309 5.50 -10.88 23.08
N HIS A 310 6.33 -9.97 22.57
CA HIS A 310 6.96 -8.93 23.36
C HIS A 310 5.93 -7.90 23.86
N ASP A 311 5.01 -7.48 23.00
CA ASP A 311 3.88 -6.62 23.39
C ASP A 311 2.56 -7.17 22.83
N PRO A 312 1.86 -8.03 23.60
CA PRO A 312 0.60 -8.63 23.18
C PRO A 312 -0.54 -7.62 22.98
N ASP A 313 -0.51 -6.48 23.66
CA ASP A 313 -1.58 -5.49 23.62
C ASP A 313 -1.42 -4.45 22.51
N ASN A 314 -0.26 -4.43 21.83
CA ASN A 314 -0.02 -3.60 20.67
C ASN A 314 -0.92 -3.99 19.48
N THR A 315 -2.04 -3.28 19.33
CA THR A 315 -3.04 -3.55 18.29
C THR A 315 -2.49 -3.36 16.87
N THR A 316 -1.47 -2.51 16.69
CA THR A 316 -0.82 -2.31 15.39
C THR A 316 -0.05 -3.56 14.97
N TRP A 317 0.71 -4.15 15.90
CA TRP A 317 1.45 -5.40 15.63
C TRP A 317 0.51 -6.60 15.48
N GLN A 318 -0.56 -6.69 16.29
CA GLN A 318 -1.58 -7.72 16.13
C GLN A 318 -2.24 -7.64 14.74
N ARG A 319 -2.57 -6.43 14.28
CA ARG A 319 -3.14 -6.21 12.95
C ARG A 319 -2.17 -6.65 11.85
N LEU A 320 -0.90 -6.23 11.96
CA LEU A 320 0.13 -6.60 10.99
C LEU A 320 0.30 -8.12 10.92
N ARG A 321 0.32 -8.83 12.07
CA ARG A 321 0.32 -10.30 12.11
C ARG A 321 -0.86 -10.92 11.37
N GLY A 322 -2.06 -10.40 11.60
CA GLY A 322 -3.25 -10.87 10.88
C GLY A 322 -3.13 -10.67 9.37
N ASN A 323 -2.56 -9.56 8.91
CA ASN A 323 -2.31 -9.33 7.47
C ASN A 323 -1.26 -10.28 6.89
N PHE A 324 -0.14 -10.51 7.60
CA PHE A 324 0.85 -11.51 7.17
C PHE A 324 0.26 -12.92 7.06
N GLN A 325 -0.52 -13.35 8.05
CA GLN A 325 -1.18 -14.66 8.04
C GLN A 325 -2.14 -14.79 6.85
N GLU A 326 -2.89 -13.73 6.54
CA GLU A 326 -3.84 -13.76 5.42
C GLU A 326 -3.17 -13.70 4.04
N ASP A 327 -2.12 -12.90 3.87
CA ASP A 327 -1.34 -12.85 2.62
C ASP A 327 -0.50 -14.13 2.42
N PHE A 328 0.05 -14.70 3.48
CA PHE A 328 0.71 -16.00 3.42
C PHE A 328 -0.26 -17.12 3.06
N GLY A 329 -1.43 -17.14 3.71
CA GLY A 329 -2.49 -18.09 3.42
C GLY A 329 -2.91 -18.05 1.95
N PHE A 330 -3.01 -16.86 1.34
CA PHE A 330 -3.37 -16.70 -0.06
C PHE A 330 -2.27 -17.17 -1.02
N ALA A 331 -0.99 -16.86 -0.73
CA ALA A 331 0.12 -17.36 -1.52
C ALA A 331 0.19 -18.91 -1.52
N LEU A 332 -0.14 -19.54 -0.39
CA LEU A 332 -0.27 -21.00 -0.29
C LEU A 332 -1.42 -21.55 -1.16
N LEU A 333 -2.54 -20.82 -1.31
CA LEU A 333 -3.62 -21.24 -2.22
C LEU A 333 -3.16 -21.21 -3.68
N ASP A 334 -2.43 -20.18 -4.09
CA ASP A 334 -1.88 -20.06 -5.46
C ASP A 334 -0.86 -21.18 -5.75
N ALA A 335 -0.16 -21.66 -4.72
CA ALA A 335 0.70 -22.84 -4.78
C ALA A 335 -0.06 -24.17 -4.66
N GLY A 336 -1.36 -24.18 -4.40
CA GLY A 336 -2.17 -25.39 -4.26
C GLY A 336 -2.11 -26.08 -2.89
N ASP A 337 -1.46 -25.48 -1.91
CA ASP A 337 -1.38 -25.97 -0.53
C ASP A 337 -2.62 -25.54 0.28
N TYR A 338 -3.81 -25.90 -0.23
CA TYR A 338 -5.09 -25.35 0.22
C TYR A 338 -5.37 -25.52 1.72
N LYS A 339 -4.95 -26.65 2.30
CA LYS A 339 -5.13 -26.92 3.75
C LYS A 339 -4.24 -26.03 4.61
N ALA A 340 -2.97 -25.86 4.22
CA ALA A 340 -2.05 -24.97 4.91
C ALA A 340 -2.50 -23.51 4.78
N GLY A 341 -2.94 -23.13 3.57
CA GLY A 341 -3.52 -21.81 3.32
C GLY A 341 -4.75 -21.53 4.20
N LEU A 342 -5.70 -22.48 4.28
CA LEU A 342 -6.86 -22.35 5.16
C LEU A 342 -6.47 -22.20 6.63
N THR A 343 -5.46 -22.95 7.10
CA THR A 343 -4.97 -22.86 8.49
C THR A 343 -4.47 -21.44 8.80
N GLN A 344 -3.69 -20.84 7.90
CA GLN A 344 -3.20 -19.47 8.07
C GLN A 344 -4.34 -18.44 8.02
N LEU A 345 -5.32 -18.63 7.14
CA LEU A 345 -6.49 -17.77 7.03
C LEU A 345 -7.39 -17.83 8.27
N GLU A 346 -7.58 -19.01 8.87
CA GLU A 346 -8.30 -19.18 10.13
C GLU A 346 -7.57 -18.46 11.29
N ALA A 347 -6.22 -18.52 11.33
CA ALA A 347 -5.42 -17.78 12.31
C ALA A 347 -5.53 -16.25 12.11
N ALA A 348 -5.55 -15.78 10.86
CA ALA A 348 -5.77 -14.38 10.51
C ALA A 348 -7.15 -13.90 10.97
N ILE A 349 -8.21 -14.67 10.67
CA ILE A 349 -9.59 -14.39 11.10
C ILE A 349 -9.65 -14.29 12.62
N ALA A 350 -9.08 -15.24 13.36
CA ALA A 350 -9.08 -15.21 14.82
C ALA A 350 -8.39 -13.95 15.38
N THR A 351 -7.23 -13.58 14.84
CA THR A 351 -6.51 -12.36 15.23
C THR A 351 -7.34 -11.10 14.95
N GLN A 352 -7.91 -10.99 13.75
CA GLN A 352 -8.69 -9.82 13.33
C GLN A 352 -10.04 -9.72 14.04
N GLN A 353 -10.69 -10.83 14.35
CA GLN A 353 -11.90 -10.87 15.18
C GLN A 353 -11.62 -10.34 16.59
N SER A 354 -10.48 -10.69 17.19
CA SER A 354 -10.09 -10.13 18.48
C SER A 354 -9.88 -8.61 18.44
N LEU A 355 -9.40 -8.06 17.31
CA LEU A 355 -9.28 -6.62 17.13
C LEU A 355 -10.64 -5.96 16.97
N VAL A 356 -11.51 -6.50 16.11
CA VAL A 356 -12.89 -6.01 15.93
C VAL A 356 -13.68 -6.07 17.24
N ALA A 357 -13.43 -7.04 18.12
CA ALA A 357 -14.04 -7.08 19.44
C ALA A 357 -13.61 -5.92 20.36
N ARG A 358 -12.40 -5.37 20.18
CA ARG A 358 -11.91 -4.20 20.94
C ARG A 358 -12.52 -2.90 20.43
N ASP A 359 -12.66 -2.74 19.12
CA ASP A 359 -13.38 -1.63 18.50
C ASP A 359 -14.24 -2.13 17.31
N PRO A 360 -15.54 -2.38 17.54
CA PRO A 360 -16.45 -2.87 16.51
C PRO A 360 -16.73 -1.87 15.39
N ARG A 361 -16.35 -0.60 15.55
CA ARG A 361 -16.58 0.47 14.55
C ARG A 361 -15.34 0.77 13.72
N SER A 362 -14.20 0.14 14.03
CA SER A 362 -12.97 0.28 13.26
C SER A 362 -13.16 -0.25 11.83
N THR A 363 -13.30 0.68 10.88
CA THR A 363 -13.49 0.35 9.47
C THR A 363 -12.29 -0.38 8.87
N VAL A 364 -11.09 -0.07 9.37
CA VAL A 364 -9.84 -0.71 8.97
C VAL A 364 -9.86 -2.20 9.37
N TRP A 365 -10.19 -2.52 10.63
CA TRP A 365 -10.19 -3.89 11.12
C TRP A 365 -11.32 -4.73 10.53
N LEU A 366 -12.50 -4.12 10.32
CA LEU A 366 -13.60 -4.75 9.58
C LEU A 366 -13.20 -5.03 8.13
N GLY A 367 -12.49 -4.11 7.48
CA GLY A 367 -11.96 -4.29 6.13
C GLY A 367 -11.04 -5.51 6.04
N ASP A 368 -10.05 -5.58 6.95
CA ASP A 368 -9.11 -6.70 7.05
C ASP A 368 -9.83 -8.04 7.29
N LEU A 369 -10.77 -8.08 8.24
CA LEU A 369 -11.55 -9.29 8.53
C LEU A 369 -12.38 -9.77 7.33
N SER A 370 -13.02 -8.84 6.60
CA SER A 370 -13.80 -9.19 5.41
C SER A 370 -12.93 -9.83 4.31
N ARG A 371 -11.68 -9.39 4.19
CA ARG A 371 -10.71 -9.90 3.23
C ARG A 371 -10.31 -11.33 3.58
N SER A 372 -10.01 -11.60 4.84
CA SER A 372 -9.68 -12.95 5.32
C SER A 372 -10.85 -13.93 5.15
N HIS A 373 -12.09 -13.52 5.46
CA HIS A 373 -13.27 -14.34 5.18
C HIS A 373 -13.40 -14.69 3.69
N THR A 374 -13.14 -13.72 2.79
CA THR A 374 -13.17 -14.00 1.35
C THR A 374 -12.13 -15.06 0.96
N ARG A 375 -10.89 -14.93 1.41
CA ARG A 375 -9.82 -15.87 1.07
C ARG A 375 -10.02 -17.25 1.72
N ALA A 376 -10.57 -17.31 2.94
CA ALA A 376 -10.98 -18.56 3.57
C ALA A 376 -12.08 -19.28 2.76
N GLY A 377 -13.04 -18.51 2.22
CA GLY A 377 -14.03 -19.01 1.27
C GLY A 377 -13.40 -19.60 0.01
N ASP A 378 -12.36 -18.96 -0.55
CA ASP A 378 -11.60 -19.50 -1.70
C ASP A 378 -10.91 -20.82 -1.35
N ALA A 379 -10.24 -20.90 -0.19
CA ALA A 379 -9.60 -22.14 0.27
C ALA A 379 -10.60 -23.29 0.42
N GLN A 380 -11.74 -23.03 1.05
CA GLN A 380 -12.83 -23.99 1.22
C GLN A 380 -13.43 -24.42 -0.13
N LEU A 381 -13.56 -23.50 -1.08
CA LEU A 381 -14.02 -23.82 -2.44
C LEU A 381 -13.04 -24.78 -3.13
N TYR A 382 -11.73 -24.53 -3.04
CA TYR A 382 -10.71 -25.42 -3.61
C TYR A 382 -10.67 -26.79 -2.91
N LEU A 383 -11.04 -26.86 -1.64
CA LEU A 383 -11.18 -28.12 -0.90
C LEU A 383 -12.50 -28.86 -1.22
N GLY A 384 -13.46 -28.20 -1.87
CA GLY A 384 -14.78 -28.74 -2.19
C GLY A 384 -15.82 -28.57 -1.08
N GLU A 385 -15.52 -27.75 -0.07
CA GLU A 385 -16.38 -27.44 1.06
C GLU A 385 -17.36 -26.31 0.71
N LEU A 386 -18.23 -26.55 -0.28
CA LEU A 386 -19.01 -25.52 -0.95
C LEU A 386 -19.92 -24.70 -0.01
N ASP A 387 -20.67 -25.36 0.87
CA ASP A 387 -21.58 -24.64 1.78
C ASP A 387 -20.81 -23.80 2.81
N ARG A 388 -19.63 -24.25 3.26
CA ARG A 388 -18.74 -23.45 4.12
C ARG A 388 -18.22 -22.23 3.37
N SER A 389 -17.77 -22.44 2.12
CA SER A 389 -17.28 -21.37 1.26
C SER A 389 -18.31 -20.26 1.06
N ILE A 390 -19.56 -20.61 0.73
CA ILE A 390 -20.67 -19.66 0.59
C ILE A 390 -20.90 -18.90 1.90
N ALA A 391 -20.87 -19.59 3.05
CA ALA A 391 -21.03 -18.94 4.35
C ALA A 391 -19.92 -17.90 4.63
N GLU A 392 -18.65 -18.20 4.30
CA GLU A 392 -17.56 -17.23 4.47
C GLU A 392 -17.71 -16.03 3.54
N TYR A 393 -18.07 -16.25 2.27
CA TYR A 393 -18.31 -15.14 1.34
C TYR A 393 -19.49 -14.25 1.78
N GLN A 394 -20.53 -14.83 2.37
CA GLN A 394 -21.67 -14.09 2.91
C GLN A 394 -21.25 -13.23 4.11
N ARG A 395 -20.44 -13.77 5.04
CA ARG A 395 -19.89 -12.98 6.16
C ARG A 395 -19.06 -11.79 5.67
N ALA A 396 -18.20 -12.02 4.67
CA ALA A 396 -17.44 -10.94 4.05
C ALA A 396 -18.35 -9.87 3.42
N LEU A 397 -19.40 -10.29 2.71
CA LEU A 397 -20.38 -9.38 2.09
C LEU A 397 -21.13 -8.55 3.15
N ASP A 398 -21.54 -9.14 4.26
CA ASP A 398 -22.28 -8.44 5.31
C ASP A 398 -21.43 -7.38 6.01
N ILE A 399 -20.15 -7.68 6.28
CA ILE A 399 -19.19 -6.68 6.78
C ILE A 399 -19.05 -5.52 5.78
N ARG A 400 -18.86 -5.83 4.49
CA ARG A 400 -18.65 -4.81 3.44
C ARG A 400 -19.89 -3.96 3.19
N ARG A 401 -21.10 -4.51 3.34
CA ARG A 401 -22.36 -3.74 3.35
C ARG A 401 -22.38 -2.73 4.50
N GLY A 402 -21.97 -3.15 5.70
CA GLY A 402 -21.84 -2.26 6.85
C GLY A 402 -20.82 -1.13 6.65
N LEU A 403 -19.68 -1.43 6.00
CA LEU A 403 -18.68 -0.42 5.64
C LEU A 403 -19.20 0.57 4.59
N LEU A 404 -19.85 0.07 3.54
CA LEU A 404 -20.42 0.92 2.49
C LEU A 404 -21.58 1.80 3.01
N ALA A 405 -22.35 1.33 3.99
CA ALA A 405 -23.38 2.14 4.63
C ALA A 405 -22.82 3.36 5.38
N GLN A 406 -21.57 3.27 5.88
CA GLN A 406 -20.89 4.38 6.56
C GLN A 406 -20.29 5.39 5.58
N ASP A 407 -19.78 4.92 4.43
CA ASP A 407 -19.32 5.77 3.34
C ASP A 407 -19.80 5.23 1.98
N PRO A 408 -21.00 5.65 1.52
CA PRO A 408 -21.58 5.16 0.28
C PRO A 408 -20.80 5.51 -0.99
N LYS A 409 -19.91 6.51 -0.94
CA LYS A 409 -19.14 6.97 -2.09
C LYS A 409 -17.76 6.32 -2.16
N SER A 410 -17.32 5.64 -1.09
CA SER A 410 -16.03 4.93 -1.03
C SER A 410 -15.87 3.94 -2.19
N ALA A 411 -14.98 4.29 -3.13
CA ALA A 411 -14.58 3.39 -4.20
C ALA A 411 -13.97 2.07 -3.66
N PRO A 412 -13.10 2.07 -2.63
CA PRO A 412 -12.61 0.84 -2.02
C PRO A 412 -13.73 -0.08 -1.49
N TYR A 413 -14.74 0.45 -0.80
CA TYR A 413 -15.84 -0.37 -0.28
C TYR A 413 -16.73 -0.91 -1.39
N ARG A 414 -17.08 -0.08 -2.39
CA ARG A 414 -17.80 -0.52 -3.59
C ARG A 414 -17.06 -1.66 -4.30
N ARG A 415 -15.74 -1.49 -4.53
CA ARG A 415 -14.88 -2.53 -5.14
C ARG A 415 -14.89 -3.82 -4.33
N SER A 416 -14.70 -3.73 -3.02
CA SER A 416 -14.69 -4.91 -2.13
C SER A 416 -16.04 -5.65 -2.15
N MET A 417 -17.16 -4.93 -2.23
CA MET A 417 -18.50 -5.51 -2.32
C MET A 417 -18.70 -6.24 -3.64
N ALA A 418 -18.27 -5.65 -4.76
CA ALA A 418 -18.26 -6.32 -6.07
C ALA A 418 -17.44 -7.61 -6.05
N TRP A 419 -16.33 -7.64 -5.30
CA TRP A 419 -15.53 -8.85 -5.11
C TRP A 419 -16.31 -9.96 -4.39
N SER A 420 -17.02 -9.65 -3.30
CA SER A 420 -17.91 -10.63 -2.64
C SER A 420 -18.94 -11.21 -3.60
N PHE A 421 -19.56 -10.37 -4.43
CA PHE A 421 -20.54 -10.83 -5.41
C PHE A 421 -19.91 -11.78 -6.44
N THR A 422 -18.74 -11.45 -6.99
CA THR A 422 -18.02 -12.36 -7.92
C THR A 422 -17.73 -13.72 -7.28
N LYS A 423 -17.32 -13.74 -6.01
CA LYS A 423 -17.01 -14.99 -5.29
C LYS A 423 -18.26 -15.84 -5.01
N LEU A 424 -19.34 -15.22 -4.54
CA LEU A 424 -20.63 -15.88 -4.40
C LEU A 424 -21.14 -16.42 -5.73
N ALA A 425 -21.03 -15.63 -6.80
CA ALA A 425 -21.45 -16.06 -8.14
C ALA A 425 -20.68 -17.30 -8.61
N SER A 426 -19.36 -17.33 -8.39
CA SER A 426 -18.51 -18.49 -8.71
C SER A 426 -18.92 -19.74 -7.92
N ALA A 427 -19.25 -19.59 -6.63
CA ALA A 427 -19.71 -20.68 -5.78
C ALA A 427 -21.10 -21.19 -6.21
N TYR A 428 -22.05 -20.30 -6.52
CA TYR A 428 -23.37 -20.65 -7.03
C TYR A 428 -23.29 -21.35 -8.39
N ALA A 429 -22.43 -20.88 -9.29
CA ALA A 429 -22.18 -21.54 -10.56
C ALA A 429 -21.63 -22.97 -10.36
N TYR A 430 -20.71 -23.17 -9.41
CA TYR A 430 -20.22 -24.51 -9.06
C TYR A 430 -21.31 -25.40 -8.45
N LYS A 431 -22.30 -24.82 -7.75
CA LYS A 431 -23.52 -25.48 -7.27
C LYS A 431 -24.56 -25.76 -8.37
N ALA A 432 -24.31 -25.30 -9.60
CA ALA A 432 -25.27 -25.26 -10.71
C ALA A 432 -26.53 -24.39 -10.43
N ASP A 433 -26.45 -23.46 -9.47
CA ASP A 433 -27.48 -22.45 -9.21
C ASP A 433 -27.25 -21.22 -10.11
N LEU A 434 -27.58 -21.38 -11.40
CA LEU A 434 -27.34 -20.35 -12.41
C LEU A 434 -28.09 -19.03 -12.16
N PRO A 435 -29.36 -19.03 -11.68
CA PRO A 435 -30.06 -17.78 -11.39
C PRO A 435 -29.34 -16.91 -10.36
N HIS A 436 -28.91 -17.48 -9.22
CA HIS A 436 -28.16 -16.73 -8.21
C HIS A 436 -26.76 -16.34 -8.69
N ALA A 437 -26.11 -17.19 -9.50
CA ALA A 437 -24.82 -16.86 -10.09
C ALA A 437 -24.90 -15.66 -11.04
N ILE A 438 -25.90 -15.63 -11.92
CA ILE A 438 -26.14 -14.53 -12.85
C ILE A 438 -26.46 -13.24 -12.08
N ASP A 439 -27.40 -13.29 -11.13
CA ASP A 439 -27.78 -12.10 -10.34
C ASP A 439 -26.58 -11.48 -9.60
N ALA A 440 -25.76 -12.31 -8.94
CA ALA A 440 -24.57 -11.84 -8.27
C ALA A 440 -23.54 -11.23 -9.25
N HIS A 441 -23.34 -11.83 -10.43
CA HIS A 441 -22.48 -11.23 -11.46
C HIS A 441 -23.01 -9.91 -12.02
N GLU A 442 -24.33 -9.75 -12.18
CA GLU A 442 -24.95 -8.49 -12.58
C GLU A 442 -24.70 -7.37 -11.56
N GLN A 443 -24.86 -7.68 -10.27
CA GLN A 443 -24.56 -6.74 -9.19
C GLN A 443 -23.08 -6.33 -9.20
N ALA A 444 -22.17 -7.29 -9.40
CA ALA A 444 -20.74 -6.99 -9.55
C ALA A 444 -20.44 -6.15 -10.80
N LEU A 445 -21.11 -6.44 -11.93
CA LEU A 445 -20.92 -5.74 -13.20
C LEU A 445 -21.32 -4.28 -13.09
N ALA A 446 -22.47 -3.99 -12.49
CA ALA A 446 -22.94 -2.63 -12.28
C ALA A 446 -21.93 -1.78 -11.49
N ILE A 447 -21.40 -2.33 -10.40
CA ILE A 447 -20.42 -1.63 -9.55
C ILE A 447 -19.11 -1.42 -10.29
N ARG A 448 -18.56 -2.47 -10.92
CA ARG A 448 -17.26 -2.40 -11.62
C ARG A 448 -17.32 -1.49 -12.85
N SER A 449 -18.45 -1.45 -13.54
CA SER A 449 -18.68 -0.53 -14.67
C SER A 449 -18.64 0.93 -14.20
N ALA A 450 -19.30 1.25 -13.08
CA ALA A 450 -19.24 2.59 -12.50
C ALA A 450 -17.82 2.98 -12.06
N LEU A 451 -17.09 2.07 -11.40
CA LEU A 451 -15.71 2.33 -10.98
C LEU A 451 -14.77 2.59 -12.17
N VAL A 452 -14.92 1.86 -13.27
CA VAL A 452 -14.14 2.10 -14.50
C VAL A 452 -14.52 3.42 -15.17
N ALA A 453 -15.79 3.80 -15.15
CA ALA A 453 -16.24 5.09 -15.69
C ALA A 453 -15.70 6.28 -14.87
N GLU A 454 -15.66 6.16 -13.55
CA GLU A 454 -15.13 7.18 -12.64
C GLU A 454 -13.60 7.30 -12.71
N ALA A 455 -12.90 6.18 -12.92
CA ALA A 455 -11.44 6.13 -12.93
C ALA A 455 -10.89 5.26 -14.08
N PRO A 456 -11.00 5.69 -15.35
CA PRO A 456 -10.62 4.88 -16.52
C PRO A 456 -9.12 4.56 -16.61
N GLY A 457 -8.28 5.32 -15.89
CA GLY A 457 -6.84 5.08 -15.79
C GLY A 457 -6.47 3.91 -14.85
N GLN A 458 -7.37 3.46 -13.98
CA GLN A 458 -7.10 2.40 -13.01
C GLN A 458 -7.14 1.02 -13.68
N ARG A 459 -5.96 0.47 -14.00
CA ARG A 459 -5.83 -0.82 -14.71
C ARG A 459 -6.45 -1.99 -13.94
N ALA A 460 -6.34 -2.00 -12.61
CA ALA A 460 -6.98 -3.02 -11.77
C ALA A 460 -8.51 -3.06 -11.93
N TYR A 461 -9.17 -1.89 -11.96
CA TYR A 461 -10.63 -1.82 -12.14
C TYR A 461 -11.05 -2.34 -13.51
N ARG A 462 -10.25 -2.03 -14.53
CA ARG A 462 -10.43 -2.56 -15.88
C ARG A 462 -10.29 -4.08 -15.90
N ASN A 463 -9.28 -4.63 -15.25
CA ASN A 463 -9.09 -6.08 -15.19
C ASN A 463 -10.30 -6.77 -14.52
N GLU A 464 -10.71 -6.26 -13.36
CA GLU A 464 -11.86 -6.78 -12.62
C GLU A 464 -13.16 -6.71 -13.40
N LEU A 465 -13.40 -5.62 -14.15
CA LEU A 465 -14.55 -5.51 -15.03
C LEU A 465 -14.51 -6.59 -16.13
N GLY A 466 -13.36 -6.77 -16.79
CA GLY A 466 -13.19 -7.81 -17.81
C GLY A 466 -13.45 -9.21 -17.28
N SER A 467 -12.96 -9.51 -16.07
CA SER A 467 -13.24 -10.79 -15.38
C SER A 467 -14.75 -11.01 -15.16
N THR A 468 -15.48 -9.99 -14.68
CA THR A 468 -16.94 -10.10 -14.49
C THR A 468 -17.68 -10.27 -15.80
N GLU A 469 -17.34 -9.49 -16.82
CA GLU A 469 -17.96 -9.56 -18.15
C GLU A 469 -17.77 -10.96 -18.77
N ALA A 470 -16.57 -11.53 -18.67
CA ALA A 470 -16.28 -12.87 -19.16
C ALA A 470 -17.12 -13.95 -18.46
N ALA A 471 -17.16 -13.91 -17.12
CA ALA A 471 -17.91 -14.88 -16.32
C ALA A 471 -19.42 -14.78 -16.56
N LEU A 472 -19.97 -13.57 -16.56
CA LEU A 472 -21.39 -13.35 -16.86
C LEU A 472 -21.72 -13.76 -18.30
N GLY A 473 -20.89 -13.35 -19.27
CA GLY A 473 -21.04 -13.68 -20.67
C GLY A 473 -21.12 -15.19 -20.90
N LYS A 474 -20.27 -15.98 -20.23
CA LYS A 474 -20.34 -17.44 -20.25
C LYS A 474 -21.66 -17.98 -19.69
N LEU A 475 -22.14 -17.46 -18.57
CA LEU A 475 -23.37 -17.94 -17.91
C LEU A 475 -24.64 -17.64 -18.73
N ILE A 476 -24.71 -16.49 -19.39
CA ILE A 476 -25.90 -16.08 -20.13
C ILE A 476 -25.93 -16.56 -21.59
N ALA A 477 -24.86 -17.22 -22.08
CA ALA A 477 -24.69 -17.57 -23.49
C ALA A 477 -25.86 -18.35 -24.11
N ALA A 478 -26.48 -19.25 -23.34
CA ALA A 478 -27.61 -20.05 -23.82
C ALA A 478 -28.93 -19.26 -23.90
N GLY A 479 -29.12 -18.26 -23.03
CA GLY A 479 -30.35 -17.47 -22.93
C GLY A 479 -30.31 -16.14 -23.69
N ASP A 480 -29.13 -15.51 -23.76
CA ASP A 480 -28.89 -14.23 -24.42
C ASP A 480 -27.50 -14.24 -25.13
N PRO A 481 -27.39 -14.92 -26.28
CA PRO A 481 -26.13 -15.05 -27.02
C PRO A 481 -25.61 -13.72 -27.56
N ALA A 482 -26.49 -12.75 -27.83
CA ALA A 482 -26.11 -11.44 -28.33
C ALA A 482 -25.37 -10.64 -27.24
N ARG A 483 -25.93 -10.57 -26.03
CA ARG A 483 -25.30 -9.92 -24.89
C ARG A 483 -24.07 -10.67 -24.41
N SER A 484 -24.11 -12.01 -24.41
CA SER A 484 -22.94 -12.85 -24.12
C SER A 484 -21.75 -12.48 -24.99
N LYS A 485 -21.96 -12.40 -26.31
CA LYS A 485 -20.93 -12.00 -27.27
C LYS A 485 -20.38 -10.60 -26.99
N GLN A 486 -21.24 -9.62 -26.71
CA GLN A 486 -20.82 -8.26 -26.41
C GLN A 486 -19.91 -8.19 -25.16
N LEU A 487 -20.30 -8.88 -24.09
CA LEU A 487 -19.54 -8.92 -22.84
C LEU A 487 -18.18 -9.61 -23.04
N ILE A 488 -18.14 -10.77 -23.70
CA ILE A 488 -16.91 -11.51 -23.93
C ILE A 488 -15.96 -10.73 -24.85
N ASP A 489 -16.44 -10.14 -25.95
CA ASP A 489 -15.60 -9.34 -26.85
C ASP A 489 -15.00 -8.13 -26.11
N ALA A 490 -15.78 -7.44 -25.27
CA ALA A 490 -15.29 -6.33 -24.45
C ALA A 490 -14.22 -6.79 -23.45
N ALA A 491 -14.44 -7.92 -22.78
CA ALA A 491 -13.49 -8.53 -21.86
C ALA A 491 -12.17 -8.89 -22.56
N ILE A 492 -12.20 -9.50 -23.76
CA ILE A 492 -11.00 -9.85 -24.54
C ILE A 492 -10.23 -8.60 -24.93
N ALA A 493 -10.92 -7.58 -25.49
CA ALA A 493 -10.28 -6.34 -25.92
C ALA A 493 -9.55 -5.66 -24.75
N ARG A 494 -10.19 -5.64 -23.58
CA ARG A 494 -9.62 -5.06 -22.36
C ARG A 494 -8.45 -5.89 -21.82
N GLY A 495 -8.59 -7.21 -21.75
CA GLY A 495 -7.54 -8.12 -21.30
C GLY A 495 -6.29 -8.04 -22.17
N ARG A 496 -6.44 -8.00 -23.50
CA ARG A 496 -5.31 -7.82 -24.44
C ARG A 496 -4.58 -6.51 -24.21
N ALA A 497 -5.31 -5.41 -24.06
CA ALA A 497 -4.71 -4.10 -23.80
C ALA A 497 -3.93 -4.07 -22.47
N LEU A 498 -4.45 -4.74 -21.43
CA LEU A 498 -3.79 -4.83 -20.13
C LEU A 498 -2.52 -5.69 -20.17
N VAL A 499 -2.59 -6.88 -20.77
CA VAL A 499 -1.42 -7.76 -20.94
C VAL A 499 -0.33 -7.10 -21.79
N GLN A 500 -0.71 -6.37 -22.84
CA GLN A 500 0.26 -5.61 -23.64
C GLN A 500 0.95 -4.52 -22.83
N ALA A 501 0.22 -3.84 -21.94
CA ALA A 501 0.73 -2.73 -21.15
C ALA A 501 1.54 -3.16 -19.92
N ASP A 502 1.30 -4.36 -19.39
CA ASP A 502 2.08 -4.98 -18.31
C ASP A 502 2.24 -6.49 -18.52
N PRO A 503 3.18 -6.92 -19.37
CA PRO A 503 3.32 -8.33 -19.75
C PRO A 503 3.80 -9.26 -18.63
N ILE A 504 4.26 -8.74 -17.49
CA ILE A 504 4.68 -9.58 -16.36
C ILE A 504 3.57 -9.75 -15.32
N ASN A 505 2.51 -8.94 -15.39
CA ASN A 505 1.38 -9.05 -14.47
C ASN A 505 0.55 -10.28 -14.82
N ASN A 506 0.60 -11.28 -13.94
CA ASN A 506 -0.04 -12.56 -14.21
C ASN A 506 -1.54 -12.54 -13.94
N ASP A 507 -2.05 -11.65 -13.07
CA ASP A 507 -3.50 -11.46 -12.90
C ASP A 507 -4.16 -11.02 -14.23
N PHE A 508 -3.48 -10.17 -15.01
CA PHE A 508 -3.98 -9.71 -16.31
C PHE A 508 -3.98 -10.85 -17.34
N LYS A 509 -2.91 -11.64 -17.38
CA LYS A 509 -2.84 -12.83 -18.26
C LYS A 509 -3.87 -13.87 -17.86
N GLU A 510 -4.08 -14.09 -16.57
CA GLU A 510 -5.05 -15.06 -16.06
C GLU A 510 -6.45 -14.66 -16.49
N THR A 511 -6.81 -13.40 -16.29
CA THR A 511 -8.10 -12.86 -16.69
C THR A 511 -8.33 -12.99 -18.20
N LEU A 512 -7.32 -12.64 -19.03
CA LEU A 512 -7.42 -12.82 -20.48
C LEU A 512 -7.55 -14.30 -20.87
N THR A 513 -6.79 -15.20 -20.23
CA THR A 513 -6.84 -16.64 -20.50
C THR A 513 -8.21 -17.23 -20.16
N GLN A 514 -8.76 -16.88 -18.99
CA GLN A 514 -10.11 -17.27 -18.58
C GLN A 514 -11.17 -16.73 -19.54
N THR A 515 -10.99 -15.49 -20.02
CA THR A 515 -11.91 -14.90 -21.00
C THR A 515 -11.86 -15.63 -22.34
N LEU A 516 -10.67 -15.98 -22.82
CA LEU A 516 -10.50 -16.75 -24.06
C LEU A 516 -11.04 -18.18 -23.93
N LEU A 517 -10.93 -18.79 -22.75
CA LEU A 517 -11.59 -20.06 -22.45
C LEU A 517 -13.13 -19.93 -22.48
N ALA A 518 -13.69 -18.88 -21.89
CA ALA A 518 -15.13 -18.60 -21.96
C ALA A 518 -15.58 -18.41 -23.42
N GLU A 519 -14.82 -17.66 -24.22
CA GLU A 519 -15.08 -17.49 -25.65
C GLU A 519 -15.03 -18.82 -26.41
N ALA A 520 -14.04 -19.67 -26.12
CA ALA A 520 -13.96 -21.00 -26.72
C ALA A 520 -15.16 -21.88 -26.35
N ASP A 521 -15.61 -21.85 -25.11
CA ASP A 521 -16.80 -22.58 -24.65
C ASP A 521 -18.06 -22.13 -25.40
N VAL A 522 -18.27 -20.81 -25.46
CA VAL A 522 -19.44 -20.21 -26.14
C VAL A 522 -19.40 -20.49 -27.64
N ALA A 523 -18.26 -20.33 -28.29
CA ALA A 523 -18.09 -20.62 -29.72
C ALA A 523 -18.34 -22.10 -30.03
N ARG A 524 -17.90 -23.03 -29.17
CA ARG A 524 -18.17 -24.47 -29.34
C ARG A 524 -19.64 -24.80 -29.19
N ALA A 525 -20.32 -24.22 -28.20
CA ALA A 525 -21.76 -24.37 -28.03
C ALA A 525 -22.55 -23.83 -29.24
N ALA A 526 -22.02 -22.78 -29.89
CA ALA A 526 -22.56 -22.23 -31.13
C ALA A 526 -22.09 -22.97 -32.41
N HIS A 527 -21.36 -24.08 -32.29
CA HIS A 527 -20.76 -24.83 -33.40
C HIS A 527 -19.80 -24.03 -34.29
N ASP A 528 -19.21 -22.94 -33.79
CA ASP A 528 -18.17 -22.16 -34.46
C ASP A 528 -16.77 -22.69 -34.11
N ALA A 529 -16.38 -23.77 -34.78
CA ALA A 529 -15.09 -24.42 -34.56
C ALA A 529 -13.89 -23.52 -34.88
N ARG A 530 -14.03 -22.55 -35.79
CA ARG A 530 -12.93 -21.63 -36.16
C ARG A 530 -12.67 -20.65 -35.03
N ARG A 531 -13.72 -19.99 -34.53
CA ARG A 531 -13.62 -19.03 -33.43
C ARG A 531 -13.15 -19.72 -32.15
N ALA A 532 -13.67 -20.91 -31.85
CA ALA A 532 -13.21 -21.72 -30.73
C ALA A 532 -11.72 -22.09 -30.82
N THR A 533 -11.25 -22.53 -32.00
CA THR A 533 -9.83 -22.89 -32.21
C THR A 533 -8.93 -21.67 -32.05
N ALA A 534 -9.33 -20.51 -32.58
CA ALA A 534 -8.57 -19.27 -32.45
C ALA A 534 -8.44 -18.85 -30.97
N ALA A 535 -9.55 -18.86 -30.23
CA ALA A 535 -9.56 -18.52 -28.80
C ALA A 535 -8.69 -19.48 -27.97
N LEU A 536 -8.79 -20.80 -28.17
CA LEU A 536 -7.95 -21.78 -27.47
C LEU A 536 -6.47 -21.65 -27.81
N THR A 537 -6.13 -21.30 -29.06
CA THR A 537 -4.73 -21.12 -29.49
C THR A 537 -4.11 -19.92 -28.80
N GLU A 538 -4.85 -18.81 -28.72
CA GLU A 538 -4.39 -17.63 -27.98
C GLU A 538 -4.33 -17.92 -26.49
N ALA A 539 -5.34 -18.57 -25.91
CA ALA A 539 -5.35 -18.96 -24.51
C ALA A 539 -4.13 -19.83 -24.16
N LEU A 540 -3.77 -20.79 -25.03
CA LEU A 540 -2.60 -21.64 -24.85
C LEU A 540 -1.30 -20.83 -24.83
N SER A 541 -1.17 -19.83 -25.71
CA SER A 541 -0.02 -18.93 -25.75
C SER A 541 0.10 -18.13 -24.44
N GLN A 542 -1.00 -17.53 -23.99
CA GLN A 542 -1.02 -16.76 -22.73
C GLN A 542 -0.74 -17.65 -21.52
N ALA A 543 -1.37 -18.83 -21.44
CA ALA A 543 -1.22 -19.76 -20.33
C ALA A 543 0.20 -20.34 -20.23
N ARG A 544 0.84 -20.65 -21.37
CA ARG A 544 2.26 -21.07 -21.38
C ARG A 544 3.17 -19.94 -20.94
N GLY A 545 2.96 -18.74 -21.48
CA GLY A 545 3.71 -17.55 -21.06
C GLY A 545 3.55 -17.23 -19.57
N GLY A 546 2.39 -17.52 -18.97
CA GLY A 546 2.18 -17.46 -17.52
C GLY A 546 2.94 -18.57 -16.78
N ALA A 547 2.73 -19.83 -17.19
CA ALA A 547 3.33 -21.01 -16.56
C ALA A 547 4.87 -21.02 -16.57
N ASP A 548 5.50 -20.53 -17.64
CA ASP A 548 6.97 -20.48 -17.77
C ASP A 548 7.60 -19.55 -16.71
N HIS A 549 6.91 -18.47 -16.35
CA HIS A 549 7.35 -17.55 -15.28
C HIS A 549 6.95 -18.06 -13.88
N ALA A 550 5.93 -18.92 -13.81
CA ALA A 550 5.21 -19.28 -12.60
C ALA A 550 4.94 -20.80 -12.50
N PRO A 551 5.94 -21.68 -12.60
CA PRO A 551 5.70 -23.13 -12.74
C PRO A 551 5.07 -23.76 -11.49
N HIS A 552 5.14 -23.07 -10.35
CA HIS A 552 4.56 -23.52 -9.09
C HIS A 552 3.13 -23.03 -8.86
N ASN A 553 2.63 -22.07 -9.67
CA ASN A 553 1.27 -21.60 -9.57
C ASN A 553 0.33 -22.62 -10.22
N VAL A 554 -0.55 -23.21 -9.41
CA VAL A 554 -1.43 -24.30 -9.85
C VAL A 554 -2.58 -23.81 -10.72
N HIS A 555 -2.88 -22.51 -10.72
CA HIS A 555 -3.92 -21.93 -11.58
C HIS A 555 -3.56 -22.09 -13.06
N TRP A 556 -2.31 -21.82 -13.44
CA TRP A 556 -1.82 -22.00 -14.81
C TRP A 556 -1.94 -23.44 -15.29
N ALA A 557 -1.53 -24.40 -14.46
CA ALA A 557 -1.62 -25.81 -14.80
C ALA A 557 -3.07 -26.23 -15.12
N GLY A 558 -4.04 -25.84 -14.29
CA GLY A 558 -5.41 -26.21 -14.61
C GLY A 558 -6.03 -25.42 -15.78
N MET A 559 -5.65 -24.17 -16.02
CA MET A 559 -6.05 -23.48 -17.27
C MET A 559 -5.49 -24.18 -18.50
N LEU A 560 -4.22 -24.62 -18.46
CA LEU A 560 -3.63 -25.44 -19.54
C LEU A 560 -4.42 -26.74 -19.76
N ALA A 561 -4.83 -27.41 -18.68
CA ALA A 561 -5.66 -28.60 -18.75
C ALA A 561 -7.04 -28.31 -19.37
N GLU A 562 -7.70 -27.22 -19.00
CA GLU A 562 -8.97 -26.79 -19.59
C GLU A 562 -8.81 -26.48 -21.09
N ILE A 563 -7.72 -25.82 -21.48
CA ILE A 563 -7.40 -25.52 -22.88
C ILE A 563 -7.18 -26.82 -23.68
N HIS A 564 -6.43 -27.78 -23.13
CA HIS A 564 -6.20 -29.08 -23.77
C HIS A 564 -7.48 -29.89 -23.92
N ALA A 565 -8.35 -29.90 -22.90
CA ALA A 565 -9.69 -30.48 -23.02
C ALA A 565 -10.52 -29.77 -24.10
N GLY A 566 -10.37 -28.45 -24.21
CA GLY A 566 -10.89 -27.61 -25.28
C GLY A 566 -10.59 -28.15 -26.68
N PHE A 567 -9.30 -28.37 -26.93
CA PHE A 567 -8.80 -28.94 -28.19
C PHE A 567 -9.26 -30.39 -28.40
N ALA A 568 -9.29 -31.19 -27.34
CA ALA A 568 -9.71 -32.59 -27.42
C ALA A 568 -11.17 -32.72 -27.90
N GLU A 569 -12.06 -31.87 -27.39
CA GLU A 569 -13.46 -31.82 -27.79
C GLU A 569 -13.63 -31.37 -29.25
N LEU A 570 -12.85 -30.36 -29.68
CA LEU A 570 -12.86 -29.90 -31.07
C LEU A 570 -12.33 -30.95 -32.06
N ALA A 571 -11.33 -31.72 -31.67
CA ALA A 571 -10.80 -32.83 -32.47
C ALA A 571 -11.82 -33.98 -32.55
N GLY A 572 -12.45 -34.33 -31.43
CA GLY A 572 -13.51 -35.33 -31.38
C GLY A 572 -14.71 -34.96 -32.26
N ALA A 573 -15.15 -33.69 -32.23
CA ALA A 573 -16.22 -33.19 -33.08
C ALA A 573 -15.89 -33.26 -34.59
N ARG A 574 -14.60 -33.25 -34.95
CA ARG A 574 -14.11 -33.41 -36.33
C ARG A 574 -13.86 -34.87 -36.74
N GLY A 575 -14.03 -35.82 -35.82
CA GLY A 575 -13.71 -37.23 -36.05
C GLY A 575 -12.21 -37.56 -35.99
N ASP A 576 -11.36 -36.63 -35.53
CA ASP A 576 -9.92 -36.87 -35.36
C ASP A 576 -9.64 -37.48 -33.98
N GLY A 577 -9.84 -38.79 -33.88
CA GLY A 577 -9.66 -39.54 -32.63
C GLY A 577 -8.21 -39.52 -32.11
N SER A 578 -7.22 -39.44 -33.01
CA SER A 578 -5.80 -39.39 -32.65
C SER A 578 -5.45 -38.07 -31.97
N ALA A 579 -5.84 -36.94 -32.58
CA ALA A 579 -5.63 -35.62 -31.98
C ALA A 579 -6.43 -35.46 -30.68
N ALA A 580 -7.65 -36.00 -30.61
CA ALA A 580 -8.44 -36.00 -29.39
C ALA A 580 -7.75 -36.77 -28.25
N ALA A 581 -7.25 -37.99 -28.52
CA ALA A 581 -6.56 -38.80 -27.52
C ALA A 581 -5.26 -38.13 -27.04
N ALA A 582 -4.47 -37.55 -27.95
CA ALA A 582 -3.26 -36.80 -27.60
C ALA A 582 -3.57 -35.58 -26.71
N ALA A 583 -4.64 -34.85 -27.00
CA ALA A 583 -5.05 -33.72 -26.19
C ALA A 583 -5.56 -34.14 -24.79
N TRP A 584 -6.32 -35.24 -24.68
CA TRP A 584 -6.70 -35.80 -23.37
C TRP A 584 -5.50 -36.32 -22.58
N GLN A 585 -4.48 -36.86 -23.25
CA GLN A 585 -3.22 -37.22 -22.60
C GLN A 585 -2.54 -35.98 -22.01
N ALA A 586 -2.49 -34.86 -22.74
CA ALA A 586 -1.95 -33.60 -22.22
C ALA A 586 -2.71 -33.09 -20.99
N VAL A 587 -4.03 -33.28 -20.91
CA VAL A 587 -4.81 -32.99 -19.68
C VAL A 587 -4.29 -33.82 -18.50
N ARG A 588 -4.06 -35.12 -18.69
CA ARG A 588 -3.54 -36.02 -17.64
C ARG A 588 -2.13 -35.65 -17.24
N ASP A 589 -1.26 -35.36 -18.20
CA ASP A 589 0.15 -35.01 -17.95
C ASP A 589 0.27 -33.77 -17.03
N VAL A 590 -0.70 -32.86 -17.10
CA VAL A 590 -0.75 -31.66 -16.26
C VAL A 590 -1.43 -31.92 -14.92
N LEU A 591 -2.60 -32.59 -14.90
CA LEU A 591 -3.41 -32.71 -13.67
C LEU A 591 -3.02 -33.88 -12.75
N GLU A 592 -2.49 -34.98 -13.30
CA GLU A 592 -2.14 -36.17 -12.52
C GLU A 592 -1.00 -35.90 -11.51
N PRO A 593 0.09 -35.15 -11.85
CA PRO A 593 1.09 -34.75 -10.87
C PRO A 593 0.50 -33.92 -9.72
N LEU A 594 -0.41 -32.99 -10.02
CA LEU A 594 -1.07 -32.18 -8.98
C LEU A 594 -1.97 -33.02 -8.08
N ALA A 595 -2.71 -33.98 -8.66
CA ALA A 595 -3.55 -34.89 -7.89
C ALA A 595 -2.72 -35.74 -6.93
N ARG A 596 -1.60 -36.32 -7.41
CA ARG A 596 -0.67 -37.11 -6.58
C ARG A 596 -0.03 -36.28 -5.47
N ALA A 597 0.27 -35.01 -5.74
CA ALA A 597 0.82 -34.09 -4.76
C ALA A 597 -0.24 -33.52 -3.79
N GLY A 598 -1.53 -33.83 -3.96
CA GLY A 598 -2.61 -33.26 -3.15
C GLY A 598 -2.89 -31.78 -3.43
N ARG A 599 -2.37 -31.25 -4.55
CA ARG A 599 -2.44 -29.83 -4.96
C ARG A 599 -3.51 -29.56 -6.02
N LEU A 600 -4.31 -30.57 -6.39
CA LEU A 600 -5.42 -30.43 -7.33
C LEU A 600 -6.69 -29.97 -6.62
N SER A 601 -7.25 -28.83 -7.04
CA SER A 601 -8.52 -28.33 -6.50
C SER A 601 -9.69 -29.27 -6.78
N ALA A 602 -10.69 -29.27 -5.89
CA ALA A 602 -11.92 -30.04 -6.04
C ALA A 602 -12.66 -29.73 -7.34
N GLN A 603 -12.63 -28.47 -7.79
CA GLN A 603 -13.23 -28.01 -9.03
C GLN A 603 -12.65 -28.69 -10.27
N ARG A 604 -11.39 -29.13 -10.23
CA ARG A 604 -10.68 -29.73 -11.38
C ARG A 604 -10.66 -31.26 -11.36
N LYS A 605 -11.09 -31.90 -10.27
CA LYS A 605 -11.21 -33.36 -10.19
C LYS A 605 -12.12 -33.95 -11.30
N PRO A 606 -13.31 -33.38 -11.59
CA PRO A 606 -14.16 -33.90 -12.66
C PRO A 606 -13.47 -33.89 -14.04
N LEU A 607 -12.63 -32.87 -14.30
CA LEU A 607 -11.88 -32.79 -15.55
C LEU A 607 -10.82 -33.89 -15.64
N LEU A 608 -10.09 -34.15 -14.55
CA LEU A 608 -9.12 -35.25 -14.51
C LEU A 608 -9.80 -36.61 -14.66
N ASP A 609 -10.92 -36.84 -13.98
CA ASP A 609 -11.65 -38.12 -14.07
C ASP A 609 -12.21 -38.34 -15.48
N ARG A 610 -12.73 -37.28 -16.11
CA ARG A 610 -13.11 -37.31 -17.52
C ARG A 610 -11.92 -37.66 -18.40
N ALA A 611 -10.75 -37.06 -18.19
CA ALA A 611 -9.56 -37.35 -18.97
C ALA A 611 -9.06 -38.80 -18.77
N ARG A 612 -9.19 -39.38 -17.58
CA ARG A 612 -8.86 -40.80 -17.32
C ARG A 612 -9.78 -41.78 -18.05
N GLY A 613 -11.03 -41.37 -18.33
CA GLY A 613 -12.00 -42.18 -19.08
C GLY A 613 -11.94 -42.02 -20.60
N ARG A 614 -11.01 -41.23 -21.14
CA ARG A 614 -10.80 -40.97 -22.58
C ARG A 614 -9.50 -41.60 -23.05
#